data_AF-A0A2X2C348-F1
#
_entry.id   AF-A0A2X2C348-F1
#
_cell.length_a   1.000
_cell.length_b   1.000
_cell.length_c   1.000
_cell.angle_alpha   90.00
_cell.angle_beta   90.00
_cell.angle_gamma   90.00
#
_symmetry.space_group_name_H-M   'P 1'
#
loop_
_entity.id
_entity.type
_entity.pdbx_description
1 polymer ?
#
loop_
_entity_poly.entity_id
_entity_poly.type
_entity_poly.pdbx_seq_one_letter_code
_entity_poly.pdbx_strand_id
1 'polypeptide(L)'
;MTDLIDDETWETLQGKFSALCRFCSEIYCNSETDYFDIMSFKQYLFEQTEMSHSTVREYVVRLRRLDELLTSTNFPRQEFTTEKNSVRLE
;
A
#
# COMPACT_ATOMS: atom_id res chain seq x y z
N MET A 1 -33.67 15.52 -1.99
CA MET A 1 -33.83 14.20 -1.36
C MET A 1 -32.44 13.58 -1.37
N THR A 2 -31.77 13.55 -0.22
CA THR A 2 -30.47 12.90 -0.07
C THR A 2 -30.74 11.63 0.72
N ASP A 3 -31.07 10.57 -0.01
CA ASP A 3 -31.26 9.26 0.59
C ASP A 3 -29.89 8.75 1.05
N LEU A 4 -29.80 8.40 2.33
CA LEU A 4 -28.59 7.82 2.92
C LEU A 4 -28.40 6.42 2.34
N ILE A 5 -27.20 6.13 1.86
CA ILE A 5 -26.83 4.81 1.35
C ILE A 5 -26.84 3.84 2.54
N ASP A 6 -27.51 2.69 2.41
CA ASP A 6 -27.49 1.63 3.41
C ASP A 6 -26.15 0.88 3.41
N ASP A 7 -25.86 0.19 4.53
CA ASP A 7 -24.55 -0.44 4.75
C ASP A 7 -24.22 -1.54 3.71
N GLU A 8 -25.21 -2.31 3.25
CA GLU A 8 -25.02 -3.38 2.26
C GLU A 8 -24.67 -2.82 0.87
N THR A 9 -25.39 -1.76 0.49
CA THR A 9 -25.08 -1.00 -0.73
C THR A 9 -23.70 -0.33 -0.63
N TRP A 10 -23.35 0.21 0.55
CA TRP A 10 -22.05 0.83 0.78
C TRP A 10 -20.89 -0.17 0.65
N GLU A 11 -20.99 -1.37 1.24
CA GLU A 11 -19.96 -2.42 1.12
C GLU A 11 -19.73 -2.84 -0.35
N THR A 12 -20.81 -2.99 -1.11
CA THR A 12 -20.73 -3.34 -2.54
C THR A 12 -20.08 -2.22 -3.37
N LEU A 13 -20.37 -0.97 -3.03
CA LEU A 13 -19.83 0.20 -3.72
C LEU A 13 -18.38 0.50 -3.32
N GLN A 14 -17.98 0.18 -2.09
CA GLN A 14 -16.63 0.40 -1.57
C GLN A 14 -15.58 -0.26 -2.45
N GLY A 15 -15.81 -1.50 -2.89
CA GLY A 15 -14.92 -2.20 -3.81
C GLY A 15 -14.75 -1.49 -5.17
N LYS A 16 -15.81 -0.85 -5.69
CA LYS A 16 -15.78 -0.10 -6.95
C LYS A 16 -15.14 1.28 -6.80
N PHE A 17 -15.33 1.94 -5.65
CA PHE A 17 -14.73 3.24 -5.35
C PHE A 17 -13.28 3.15 -4.88
N SER A 18 -12.84 1.98 -4.44
CA SER A 18 -11.46 1.65 -4.10
C SER A 18 -10.47 2.05 -5.23
N ALA A 19 -10.84 1.76 -6.49
CA ALA A 19 -10.07 2.11 -7.68
C ALA A 19 -10.13 3.62 -8.00
N LEU A 20 -11.26 4.28 -7.70
CA LEU A 20 -11.49 5.70 -7.98
C LEU A 20 -10.90 6.61 -6.91
N CYS A 21 -10.70 6.10 -5.69
CA CYS A 21 -10.21 6.92 -4.61
C CYS A 21 -8.69 7.06 -4.65
N ARG A 22 -8.25 7.98 -5.50
CA ARG A 22 -6.88 8.51 -5.55
C ARG A 22 -6.46 9.20 -4.23
N PHE A 23 -7.43 9.40 -3.32
CA PHE A 23 -7.26 10.07 -2.03
C PHE A 23 -7.84 9.33 -0.82
N CYS A 24 -8.07 8.01 -0.80
CA CYS A 24 -8.66 7.35 0.38
C CYS A 24 -7.60 6.65 1.22
N SER A 25 -6.58 7.38 1.69
CA SER A 25 -5.67 6.81 2.70
C SER A 25 -6.42 6.29 3.94
N GLU A 26 -7.62 6.81 4.24
CA GLU A 26 -8.46 6.36 5.36
C GLU A 26 -9.08 4.97 5.16
N ILE A 27 -9.61 4.65 3.96
CA ILE A 27 -10.28 3.35 3.72
C ILE A 27 -9.27 2.19 3.76
N TYR A 28 -8.01 2.45 3.41
CA TYR A 28 -6.93 1.45 3.34
C TYR A 28 -5.97 1.48 4.54
N CYS A 29 -6.27 2.24 5.60
CA CYS A 29 -5.32 2.39 6.71
C CYS A 29 -5.33 1.20 7.69
N ASN A 30 -6.37 0.36 7.64
CA ASN A 30 -6.59 -0.73 8.60
C ASN A 30 -6.19 -2.13 8.07
N SER A 31 -5.60 -2.24 6.87
CA SER A 31 -5.00 -3.50 6.44
C SER A 31 -3.71 -3.75 7.23
N GLU A 32 -3.64 -4.91 7.90
CA GLU A 32 -2.37 -5.39 8.47
C GLU A 32 -1.37 -5.53 7.33
N THR A 33 -0.19 -4.94 7.50
CA THR A 33 0.86 -4.94 6.49
C THR A 33 1.70 -6.18 6.65
N ASP A 34 1.84 -6.94 5.58
CA ASP A 34 2.51 -8.23 5.63
C ASP A 34 3.95 -8.13 5.13
N TYR A 35 4.20 -7.50 3.97
CA TYR A 35 5.50 -7.53 3.28
C TYR A 35 6.40 -6.34 3.60
N PHE A 36 5.81 -5.16 3.81
CA PHE A 36 6.57 -3.92 4.02
C PHE A 36 6.28 -3.27 5.36
N ASP A 37 7.32 -2.71 5.99
CA ASP A 37 7.15 -1.79 7.11
C ASP A 37 6.81 -0.39 6.59
N ILE A 38 5.52 -0.18 6.35
CA ILE A 38 4.98 1.05 5.76
C ILE A 38 5.16 2.23 6.72
N MET A 39 5.16 1.99 8.03
CA MET A 39 5.32 3.05 9.03
C MET A 39 6.76 3.57 9.03
N SER A 40 7.75 2.67 9.06
CA SER A 40 9.16 3.06 8.95
C SER A 40 9.46 3.72 7.61
N PHE A 41 8.88 3.24 6.50
CA PHE A 41 9.02 3.89 5.20
C PHE A 41 8.42 5.30 5.16
N LYS A 42 7.22 5.49 5.72
CA LYS A 42 6.59 6.81 5.85
C LYS A 42 7.46 7.76 6.67
N GLN A 43 7.98 7.29 7.80
CA GLN A 43 8.86 8.08 8.67
C GLN A 43 10.14 8.50 7.93
N TYR A 44 10.78 7.56 7.23
CA TYR A 44 11.94 7.84 6.39
C TYR A 44 11.64 8.94 5.36
N LEU A 45 10.50 8.87 4.66
CA LEU A 45 10.15 9.91 3.68
C LEU A 45 9.95 11.29 4.34
N PHE A 46 9.40 11.35 5.56
CA PHE A 46 9.25 12.62 6.27
C PHE A 46 10.57 13.20 6.79
N GLU A 47 11.47 12.35 7.27
CA GLU A 47 12.69 12.80 7.94
C GLU A 47 13.88 12.96 7.01
N GLN A 48 13.96 12.13 5.98
CA GLN A 48 15.17 11.97 5.16
C GLN A 48 15.00 12.52 3.74
N THR A 49 13.84 13.09 3.41
CA THR A 49 13.57 13.65 2.08
C THR A 49 12.84 14.99 2.18
N GLU A 50 13.04 15.88 1.19
CA GLU A 50 12.32 17.17 1.08
C GLU A 50 11.01 17.03 0.28
N MET A 51 10.38 15.86 0.32
CA MET A 51 9.16 15.61 -0.44
C MET A 51 7.96 16.33 0.18
N SER A 52 7.06 16.83 -0.66
CA SER A 52 5.79 17.39 -0.20
C SER A 52 4.93 16.32 0.50
N HIS A 53 4.09 16.72 1.45
CA HIS A 53 3.12 15.81 2.09
C HIS A 53 2.26 15.03 1.07
N SER A 54 1.86 15.68 -0.02
CA SER A 54 1.10 15.03 -1.11
C SER A 54 1.90 13.92 -1.78
N THR A 55 3.19 14.17 -2.03
CA THR A 55 4.12 13.18 -2.61
C THR A 55 4.34 12.02 -1.65
N VAL A 56 4.62 12.28 -0.36
CA VAL A 56 4.80 11.23 0.66
C VAL A 56 3.57 10.33 0.74
N ARG A 57 2.37 10.94 0.77
CA ARG A 57 1.11 10.20 0.79
C ARG A 57 0.93 9.31 -0.44
N GLU A 58 1.28 9.84 -1.61
CA GLU A 58 1.25 9.10 -2.86
C GLU A 58 2.18 7.87 -2.85
N TYR A 59 3.37 7.97 -2.26
CA TYR A 59 4.28 6.84 -2.10
C TYR A 59 3.73 5.80 -1.11
N VAL A 60 3.23 6.23 0.04
CA VAL A 60 2.64 5.34 1.06
C VAL A 60 1.44 4.56 0.50
N VAL A 61 0.56 5.23 -0.26
CA VAL A 61 -0.59 4.57 -0.89
C VAL A 61 -0.16 3.54 -1.93
N ARG A 62 0.86 3.84 -2.75
CA ARG A 62 1.39 2.87 -3.72
C ARG A 62 2.00 1.65 -3.03
N LEU A 63 2.74 1.85 -1.95
CA LEU A 63 3.36 0.75 -1.20
C LEU A 63 2.30 -0.14 -0.54
N ARG A 64 1.23 0.44 0.05
CA ARG A 64 0.09 -0.32 0.59
C ARG A 64 -0.58 -1.21 -0.45
N ARG A 65 -0.84 -0.65 -1.64
CA ARG A 65 -1.47 -1.41 -2.74
C ARG A 65 -0.59 -2.56 -3.21
N LEU A 66 0.74 -2.36 -3.22
CA LEU A 66 1.67 -3.42 -3.55
C LEU A 66 1.66 -4.51 -2.47
N ASP A 67 1.68 -4.13 -1.19
CA ASP A 67 1.59 -5.05 -0.05
C ASP A 67 0.35 -5.94 -0.15
N GLU A 68 -0.83 -5.35 -0.35
CA GLU A 68 -2.09 -6.06 -0.49
C GLU A 68 -2.10 -7.02 -1.70
N LEU A 69 -1.52 -6.60 -2.83
CA LEU A 69 -1.41 -7.45 -4.01
C LEU A 69 -0.55 -8.67 -3.72
N LEU A 70 0.59 -8.49 -3.05
CA LEU A 70 1.50 -9.58 -2.69
C LEU A 70 0.84 -10.55 -1.70
N THR A 71 0.14 -10.02 -0.70
CA THR A 71 -0.63 -10.82 0.28
C THR A 71 -1.73 -11.62 -0.41
N SER A 72 -2.53 -10.99 -1.27
CA SER A 72 -3.64 -11.66 -1.97
C SER A 72 -3.18 -12.76 -2.94
N THR A 73 -1.96 -12.64 -3.46
CA THR A 73 -1.34 -13.64 -4.35
C THR A 73 -0.47 -14.65 -3.61
N ASN A 74 -0.38 -14.53 -2.28
CA ASN A 74 0.50 -15.32 -1.42
C ASN A 74 1.93 -15.38 -1.97
N PHE A 75 2.45 -14.23 -2.40
CA PHE A 75 3.72 -14.14 -3.11
C PHE A 75 4.90 -14.58 -2.22
N PRO A 76 5.84 -15.42 -2.69
CA PRO A 76 6.91 -15.92 -1.84
C PRO A 76 7.84 -14.78 -1.40
N ARG A 77 7.97 -14.58 -0.08
CA ARG A 77 8.83 -13.52 0.50
C ARG A 77 10.31 -13.72 0.17
N GLN A 78 10.73 -14.94 -0.10
CA GLN A 78 12.09 -15.32 -0.46
C GLN A 78 12.53 -14.72 -1.82
N GLU A 79 11.58 -14.35 -2.67
CA GLU A 79 11.89 -13.66 -3.94
C GLU A 79 12.44 -12.24 -3.72
N PHE A 80 12.20 -11.63 -2.53
CA PHE A 80 12.81 -10.35 -2.15
C PHE A 80 14.23 -10.51 -1.60
N THR A 81 14.63 -11.71 -1.19
CA THR A 81 16.02 -11.96 -0.79
C THR A 81 16.85 -12.16 -2.05
N THR A 82 17.49 -11.09 -2.51
CA THR A 82 18.58 -11.21 -3.46
C THR A 82 19.69 -12.00 -2.79
N GLU A 83 19.71 -13.32 -2.99
CA GLU A 83 20.95 -14.06 -2.89
C GLU A 83 21.90 -13.38 -3.86
N LYS A 84 22.89 -12.65 -3.31
CA LYS A 84 23.98 -12.09 -4.09
C LYS A 84 24.55 -13.24 -4.90
N ASN A 85 24.31 -13.24 -6.21
CA ASN A 85 25.05 -14.04 -7.16
C ASN A 85 26.53 -13.62 -7.08
N SER A 86 27.24 -14.20 -6.11
CA SER A 86 28.68 -14.22 -6.05
C SER A 86 29.14 -15.20 -7.12
N VAL A 87 29.03 -14.79 -8.38
CA VAL A 87 29.75 -15.45 -9.47
C VAL A 87 31.21 -15.10 -9.27
N ARG A 88 31.90 -16.05 -8.64
CA ARG A 88 33.34 -16.18 -8.51
C ARG A 88 33.97 -15.99 -9.89
N LEU A 89 34.64 -14.87 -10.10
CA LEU A 89 35.57 -14.71 -11.22
C LEU A 89 36.79 -15.57 -10.89
N GLU A 90 37.05 -16.56 -11.75
CA GLU A 90 38.31 -17.31 -11.82
C GLU A 90 39.47 -16.40 -12.25
#